data_AF-A0A8B7IVY8-F1
#
_entry.id   AF-A0A8B7IVY8-F1
#
_cell.length_a   1.000
_cell.length_b   1.000
_cell.length_c   1.000
_cell.angle_alpha   90.00
_cell.angle_beta   90.00
_cell.angle_gamma   90.00
#
_symmetry.space_group_name_H-M   'P 1'
#
loop_
_entity.id
_entity.type
_entity.pdbx_description
1 polymer ?
#
loop_
_entity_poly.entity_id
_entity_poly.type
_entity_poly.pdbx_seq_one_letter_code
_entity_poly.pdbx_strand_id
1 'polypeptide(L)'
;MALCPSNCSCAALQRFVSCANASLAWLPVGLPHAAVELDLQHNLFPTLEAGFFPDLPALTTLYLGSSRVEWLETGAFGGLGSLYHRHLDHNLLRAVPTGAFTNLSSLIFLHLEHNQIAHLLPGTFSSLKHLLCWT
;
A
#
# COMPACT_ATOMS: atom_id res chain seq x y z
N MET A 1 -17.83 16.80 -4.27
CA MET A 1 -17.25 16.80 -2.90
C MET A 1 -17.12 15.34 -2.51
N ALA A 2 -15.90 14.81 -2.38
CA ALA A 2 -15.73 13.46 -1.85
C ALA A 2 -16.14 13.50 -0.38
N LEU A 3 -17.08 12.66 0.04
CA LEU A 3 -17.39 12.46 1.45
C LEU A 3 -16.36 11.49 2.03
N CYS A 4 -16.01 11.65 3.31
CA CYS A 4 -15.13 10.68 3.96
C CYS A 4 -15.79 9.29 3.88
N PRO A 5 -15.05 8.22 3.52
CA PRO A 5 -15.64 6.89 3.42
C PRO A 5 -16.20 6.41 4.76
N SER A 6 -17.21 5.54 4.70
CA SER A 6 -17.77 4.90 5.89
C SER A 6 -16.70 4.08 6.62
N ASN A 7 -16.73 4.11 7.96
CA ASN A 7 -15.74 3.49 8.84
C ASN A 7 -14.33 4.06 8.73
N CYS A 8 -14.18 5.23 8.12
CA CYS A 8 -12.93 5.99 8.09
C CYS A 8 -13.07 7.35 8.79
N SER A 9 -11.93 7.88 9.20
CA SER A 9 -11.72 9.20 9.74
C SER A 9 -10.90 10.01 8.73
N CYS A 10 -11.35 11.22 8.42
CA CYS A 10 -10.64 12.12 7.52
C CYS A 10 -10.30 13.42 8.25
N ALA A 11 -9.04 13.86 8.16
CA ALA A 11 -8.62 15.13 8.71
C ALA A 11 -9.19 16.32 7.92
N ALA A 12 -9.05 17.53 8.46
CA ALA A 12 -9.34 18.77 7.73
C ALA A 12 -8.60 18.76 6.38
N LEU A 13 -9.30 19.11 5.29
CA LEU A 13 -8.84 19.06 3.90
C LEU A 13 -8.74 17.66 3.26
N GLN A 14 -9.12 16.56 3.96
CA GLN A 14 -9.17 15.20 3.41
C GLN A 14 -7.83 14.66 2.84
N ARG A 15 -6.70 15.25 3.23
CA ARG A 15 -5.37 14.81 2.81
C ARG A 15 -4.87 13.59 3.59
N PHE A 16 -5.32 13.45 4.84
CA PHE A 16 -5.06 12.29 5.67
C PHE A 16 -6.37 11.54 5.88
N VAL A 17 -6.37 10.25 5.51
CA VAL A 17 -7.52 9.35 5.60
C VAL A 17 -7.08 8.11 6.38
N SER A 18 -7.65 7.90 7.56
CA SER A 18 -7.41 6.71 8.37
C SER A 18 -8.66 5.83 8.39
N CYS A 19 -8.48 4.58 8.00
CA CYS A 19 -9.46 3.51 8.01
C CYS A 19 -8.91 2.32 8.83
N ALA A 20 -8.02 2.59 9.78
CA ALA A 20 -7.40 1.56 10.58
C ALA A 20 -8.40 0.88 11.53
N ASN A 21 -8.19 -0.41 11.81
CA ASN A 21 -9.03 -1.21 12.72
C ASN A 21 -10.53 -1.27 12.31
N ALA A 22 -10.84 -1.03 11.05
CA ALA A 22 -12.22 -1.01 10.54
C ALA A 22 -12.72 -2.39 10.07
N SER A 23 -11.95 -3.46 10.31
CA SER A 23 -12.25 -4.84 9.88
C SER A 23 -12.53 -4.95 8.37
N LEU A 24 -11.84 -4.13 7.57
CA LEU A 24 -12.06 -4.06 6.13
C LEU A 24 -11.46 -5.28 5.43
N ALA A 25 -12.24 -5.89 4.55
CA ALA A 25 -11.78 -6.89 3.61
C ALA A 25 -11.46 -6.31 2.21
N TRP A 26 -11.95 -5.09 1.94
CA TRP A 26 -11.84 -4.38 0.66
C TRP A 26 -11.70 -2.88 0.91
N LEU A 27 -11.20 -2.11 -0.07
CA LEU A 27 -11.16 -0.66 0.06
C LEU A 27 -12.58 -0.06 0.17
N PRO A 28 -12.80 0.93 1.04
CA PRO A 28 -14.08 1.60 1.13
C PRO A 28 -14.27 2.53 -0.08
N VAL A 29 -15.51 2.63 -0.56
CA VAL A 29 -15.85 3.49 -1.71
C VAL A 29 -15.71 4.97 -1.33
N GLY A 30 -15.21 5.78 -2.27
CA GLY A 30 -15.18 7.24 -2.11
C GLY A 30 -13.90 7.78 -1.46
N LEU A 31 -12.79 7.04 -1.52
CA LEU A 31 -11.48 7.57 -1.13
C LEU A 31 -11.21 8.91 -1.84
N PRO A 32 -10.88 9.99 -1.11
CA PRO A 32 -10.59 11.29 -1.71
C PRO A 32 -9.41 11.21 -2.68
N HIS A 33 -9.60 11.66 -3.92
CA HIS A 33 -8.53 11.68 -4.94
C HIS A 33 -7.33 12.57 -4.56
N ALA A 34 -7.56 13.53 -3.65
CA ALA A 34 -6.53 14.41 -3.09
C ALA A 34 -5.87 13.85 -1.81
N ALA A 35 -6.17 12.60 -1.42
CA ALA A 35 -5.52 11.96 -0.30
C ALA A 35 -4.01 11.84 -0.55
N VAL A 36 -3.24 12.17 0.47
CA VAL A 36 -1.78 12.17 0.49
C VAL A 36 -1.27 11.04 1.36
N GLU A 37 -1.99 10.77 2.45
CA GLU A 37 -1.69 9.69 3.38
C GLU A 37 -2.95 8.86 3.59
N LEU A 38 -2.80 7.55 3.41
CA LEU A 38 -3.86 6.57 3.58
C LEU A 38 -3.40 5.51 4.58
N ASP A 39 -4.08 5.47 5.71
CA ASP A 39 -3.86 4.51 6.76
C ASP A 39 -4.92 3.41 6.71
N LEU A 40 -4.48 2.19 6.41
CA LEU A 40 -5.30 0.99 6.28
C LEU A 40 -4.82 -0.11 7.24
N GLN A 41 -4.06 0.23 8.28
CA GLN A 41 -3.49 -0.75 9.20
C GLN A 41 -4.55 -1.54 9.95
N HIS A 42 -4.17 -2.73 10.42
CA HIS A 42 -5.03 -3.58 11.26
C HIS A 42 -6.38 -3.93 10.60
N ASN A 43 -6.35 -4.20 9.29
CA ASN A 43 -7.49 -4.69 8.51
C ASN A 43 -7.27 -6.14 8.05
N LEU A 44 -8.12 -6.62 7.13
CA LEU A 44 -8.19 -8.01 6.68
C LEU A 44 -8.09 -8.08 5.15
N PHE A 45 -6.97 -7.65 4.56
CA PHE A 45 -6.74 -7.67 3.11
C PHE A 45 -5.90 -8.89 2.71
N PRO A 46 -6.46 -10.12 2.64
CA PRO A 46 -5.68 -11.33 2.37
C PRO A 46 -4.98 -11.28 1.00
N THR A 47 -5.56 -10.58 0.04
CA THR A 47 -5.02 -10.46 -1.30
C THR A 47 -5.12 -9.01 -1.77
N LEU A 48 -4.03 -8.51 -2.34
CA LEU A 48 -3.98 -7.24 -3.05
C LEU A 48 -3.88 -7.54 -4.55
N GLU A 49 -5.04 -7.55 -5.21
CA GLU A 49 -5.20 -7.84 -6.63
C GLU A 49 -4.68 -6.69 -7.51
N ALA A 50 -4.44 -6.94 -8.80
CA ALA A 50 -4.07 -5.92 -9.76
C ALA A 50 -5.14 -4.80 -9.80
N GLY A 51 -4.70 -3.54 -9.62
CA GLY A 51 -5.63 -2.40 -9.57
C GLY A 51 -6.49 -2.32 -8.30
N PHE A 52 -6.10 -3.02 -7.22
CA PHE A 52 -6.80 -2.95 -5.93
C PHE A 52 -7.02 -1.52 -5.45
N PHE A 53 -6.01 -0.65 -5.63
CA PHE A 53 -6.12 0.78 -5.31
C PHE A 53 -6.63 1.57 -6.52
N PRO A 54 -7.59 2.50 -6.31
CA PRO A 54 -7.95 3.46 -7.33
C PRO A 54 -6.77 4.41 -7.63
N ASP A 55 -6.89 5.17 -8.71
CA ASP A 55 -5.92 6.22 -9.03
C ASP A 55 -5.93 7.31 -7.95
N LEU A 56 -4.84 7.38 -7.18
CA LEU A 56 -4.61 8.36 -6.13
C LEU A 56 -3.27 9.05 -6.40
N PRO A 57 -3.22 9.99 -7.37
CA PRO A 57 -1.97 10.56 -7.87
C PRO A 57 -1.27 11.45 -6.85
N ALA A 58 -1.97 11.89 -5.80
CA ALA A 58 -1.39 12.67 -4.71
C ALA A 58 -0.88 11.80 -3.54
N LEU A 59 -1.13 10.49 -3.56
CA LEU A 59 -0.81 9.60 -2.44
C LEU A 59 0.70 9.36 -2.36
N THR A 60 1.30 9.77 -1.24
CA THR A 60 2.73 9.65 -0.97
C THR A 60 3.04 8.59 0.08
N THR A 61 2.08 8.30 0.97
CA THR A 61 2.27 7.37 2.08
C THR A 61 1.09 6.43 2.20
N LEU A 62 1.39 5.13 2.25
CA LEU A 62 0.40 4.07 2.42
C LEU A 62 0.80 3.14 3.56
N TYR A 63 -0.06 3.05 4.57
CA TYR A 63 0.11 2.13 5.69
C TYR A 63 -0.78 0.89 5.53
N LEU A 64 -0.16 -0.28 5.34
CA LEU A 64 -0.82 -1.59 5.25
C LEU A 64 -0.24 -2.60 6.26
N GLY A 65 0.42 -2.10 7.31
CA GLY A 65 0.97 -2.93 8.37
C GLY A 65 -0.12 -3.73 9.08
N SER A 66 0.20 -4.95 9.52
CA SER A 66 -0.73 -5.81 10.29
C SER A 66 -2.09 -6.04 9.61
N SER A 67 -2.12 -6.11 8.27
CA SER A 67 -3.37 -6.22 7.48
C SER A 67 -3.64 -7.60 6.91
N ARG A 68 -2.88 -8.61 7.37
CA ARG A 68 -2.96 -10.03 6.95
C ARG A 68 -2.79 -10.27 5.45
N VAL A 69 -2.00 -9.44 4.78
CA VAL A 69 -1.73 -9.63 3.34
C VAL A 69 -0.92 -10.91 3.14
N GLU A 70 -1.49 -11.88 2.42
CA GLU A 70 -0.85 -13.15 2.08
C GLU A 70 -0.35 -13.13 0.63
N TRP A 71 -1.15 -12.56 -0.27
CA TRP A 71 -0.85 -12.48 -1.70
C TRP A 71 -0.87 -11.06 -2.24
N LEU A 72 0.07 -10.81 -3.13
CA LEU A 72 0.24 -9.56 -3.84
C LEU A 72 0.33 -9.87 -5.33
N GLU A 73 -0.55 -9.29 -6.15
CA GLU A 73 -0.47 -9.44 -7.60
C GLU A 73 0.42 -8.37 -8.24
N THR A 74 0.96 -8.68 -9.41
CA THR A 74 1.67 -7.71 -10.24
C THR A 74 0.73 -6.56 -10.61
N GLY A 75 1.13 -5.33 -10.32
CA GLY A 75 0.31 -4.14 -10.60
C GLY A 75 -0.74 -3.80 -9.54
N ALA A 76 -0.72 -4.47 -8.37
CA ALA A 76 -1.63 -4.14 -7.27
C ALA A 76 -1.59 -2.66 -6.85
N PHE A 77 -0.44 -2.01 -7.04
CA PHE A 77 -0.20 -0.61 -6.69
C PHE A 77 -0.17 0.34 -7.88
N GLY A 78 -0.68 -0.08 -9.06
CA GLY A 78 -0.54 0.66 -10.32
C GLY A 78 -1.06 2.11 -10.28
N GLY A 79 -2.13 2.38 -9.53
CA GLY A 79 -2.73 3.71 -9.41
C GLY A 79 -2.00 4.68 -8.47
N LEU A 80 -0.87 4.27 -7.88
CA LEU A 80 -0.20 4.97 -6.77
C LEU A 80 1.20 5.49 -7.15
N GLY A 81 1.32 6.14 -8.32
CA GLY A 81 2.61 6.52 -8.91
C GLY A 81 3.47 7.51 -8.11
N SER A 82 2.87 8.23 -7.15
CA SER A 82 3.56 9.22 -6.31
C SER A 82 4.01 8.69 -4.96
N LEU A 83 3.91 7.38 -4.71
CA LEU A 83 4.28 6.81 -3.41
C LEU A 83 5.77 6.89 -3.12
N TYR A 84 6.09 7.35 -1.90
CA TYR A 84 7.44 7.44 -1.34
C TYR A 84 7.66 6.43 -0.22
N HIS A 85 6.65 6.25 0.65
CA HIS A 85 6.72 5.40 1.84
C HIS A 85 5.66 4.30 1.78
N ARG A 86 6.10 3.05 1.95
CA ARG A 86 5.22 1.89 1.93
C ARG A 86 5.51 0.96 3.11
N HIS A 87 4.47 0.79 3.93
CA HIS A 87 4.47 -0.09 5.09
C HIS A 87 3.68 -1.37 4.77
N LEU A 88 4.38 -2.47 4.50
CA LEU A 88 3.82 -3.83 4.33
C LEU A 88 4.33 -4.78 5.43
N ASP A 89 4.86 -4.23 6.52
CA ASP A 89 5.36 -4.95 7.65
C ASP A 89 4.26 -5.70 8.43
N HIS A 90 4.64 -6.72 9.20
CA HIS A 90 3.71 -7.50 10.02
C HIS A 90 2.54 -8.11 9.22
N ASN A 91 2.78 -8.50 7.97
CA ASN A 91 1.83 -9.22 7.13
C ASN A 91 2.24 -10.71 7.02
N LEU A 92 1.61 -11.43 6.09
CA LEU A 92 1.78 -12.88 5.91
C LEU A 92 2.38 -13.21 4.54
N LEU A 93 3.03 -12.24 3.89
CA LEU A 93 3.57 -12.41 2.54
C LEU A 93 4.61 -13.52 2.54
N ARG A 94 4.43 -14.50 1.66
CA ARG A 94 5.39 -15.61 1.46
C ARG A 94 6.37 -15.36 0.31
N ALA A 95 5.96 -14.51 -0.61
CA ALA A 95 6.75 -14.09 -1.76
C ALA A 95 6.34 -12.67 -2.16
N VAL A 96 7.23 -12.00 -2.90
CA VAL A 96 6.94 -10.72 -3.54
C VAL A 96 7.19 -10.91 -5.04
N PRO A 97 6.13 -10.89 -5.88
CA PRO A 97 6.31 -11.18 -7.30
C PRO A 97 7.12 -10.09 -7.99
N THR A 98 7.86 -10.51 -9.01
CA THR A 98 8.57 -9.58 -9.88
C THR A 98 7.58 -8.62 -10.52
N GLY A 99 7.84 -7.32 -10.36
CA GLY A 99 6.97 -6.28 -10.88
C GLY A 99 5.77 -5.91 -10.00
N ALA A 100 5.66 -6.44 -8.78
CA ALA A 100 4.70 -5.96 -7.78
C ALA A 100 4.77 -4.44 -7.54
N PHE A 101 5.97 -3.88 -7.71
CA PHE A 101 6.27 -2.45 -7.57
C PHE A 101 6.63 -1.77 -8.90
N THR A 102 6.16 -2.31 -10.02
CA THR A 102 6.27 -1.64 -11.32
C THR A 102 5.59 -0.27 -11.23
N ASN A 103 6.18 0.75 -11.85
CA ASN A 103 5.70 2.14 -11.87
C ASN A 103 5.72 2.89 -10.52
N LEU A 104 6.27 2.31 -9.45
CA LEU A 104 6.53 3.02 -8.19
C LEU A 104 7.90 3.71 -8.23
N SER A 105 8.12 4.57 -9.23
CA SER A 105 9.43 5.21 -9.47
C SER A 105 9.87 6.15 -8.35
N SER A 106 8.93 6.66 -7.56
CA SER A 106 9.20 7.59 -6.46
C SER A 106 9.44 6.90 -5.12
N LEU A 107 9.40 5.56 -5.08
CA LEU A 107 9.50 4.82 -3.82
C LEU A 107 10.91 4.90 -3.23
N ILE A 108 10.99 5.34 -1.97
CA ILE A 108 12.24 5.50 -1.22
C ILE A 108 12.31 4.49 -0.07
N PHE A 109 11.18 4.21 0.59
CA PHE A 109 11.12 3.32 1.74
C PHE A 109 10.09 2.20 1.54
N LEU A 110 10.56 0.96 1.67
CA LEU A 110 9.74 -0.26 1.60
C LEU A 110 10.01 -1.11 2.84
N HIS A 111 9.00 -1.24 3.69
CA HIS A 111 9.04 -2.02 4.91
C HIS A 111 8.36 -3.37 4.67
N LEU A 112 9.11 -4.46 4.84
CA LEU A 112 8.68 -5.84 4.62
C LEU A 112 9.02 -6.75 5.81
N GLU A 113 9.56 -6.18 6.89
CA GLU A 113 9.86 -6.88 8.13
C GLU A 113 8.62 -7.58 8.71
N HIS A 114 8.85 -8.66 9.47
CA HIS A 114 7.77 -9.46 10.06
C HIS A 114 6.77 -10.03 9.04
N ASN A 115 7.25 -10.42 7.85
CA ASN A 115 6.53 -11.26 6.90
C ASN A 115 7.10 -12.69 6.89
N GLN A 116 6.58 -13.55 5.99
CA GLN A 116 6.99 -14.95 5.82
C GLN A 116 7.78 -15.17 4.52
N ILE A 117 8.47 -14.13 4.03
CA ILE A 117 9.18 -14.14 2.76
C ILE A 117 10.40 -15.05 2.89
N ALA A 118 10.34 -16.23 2.26
CA ALA A 118 11.45 -17.19 2.29
C ALA A 118 12.53 -16.88 1.25
N HIS A 119 12.11 -16.42 0.07
CA HIS A 119 12.98 -16.16 -1.07
C HIS A 119 12.51 -14.94 -1.85
N LEU A 120 13.47 -14.18 -2.37
CA LEU A 120 13.23 -13.10 -3.32
C LEU A 120 13.85 -13.50 -4.66
N LEU A 121 13.10 -13.31 -5.74
CA LEU A 121 13.60 -13.59 -7.07
C LEU A 121 14.58 -12.48 -7.51
N PRO A 122 15.59 -12.81 -8.32
CA PRO A 122 16.43 -11.79 -8.94
C PRO A 122 15.57 -10.75 -9.67
N GLY A 123 15.83 -9.46 -9.40
CA GLY A 123 15.09 -8.37 -10.03
C GLY A 123 13.74 -8.02 -9.40
N THR A 124 13.31 -8.66 -8.30
CA THR A 124 12.06 -8.31 -7.59
C THR A 124 11.94 -6.81 -7.29
N PHE A 125 13.05 -6.14 -6.95
CA PHE A 125 13.11 -4.71 -6.64
C PHE A 125 13.77 -3.86 -7.74
N SER A 126 13.98 -4.40 -8.95
CA SER A 126 14.73 -3.72 -10.02
C SER A 126 14.07 -2.42 -10.52
N SER A 127 12.75 -2.28 -10.35
CA SER A 127 12.03 -1.04 -10.68
C SER A 127 12.24 0.09 -9.66
N LEU A 128 12.72 -0.23 -8.45
CA LEU A 128 12.82 0.69 -7.33
C LEU A 128 14.17 1.41 -7.31
N LYS A 129 14.35 2.34 -8.24
CA LYS A 129 15.65 3.02 -8.48
C LYS A 129 16.12 3.90 -7.33
N HIS A 130 15.22 4.32 -6.44
CA HIS A 130 15.49 5.22 -5.33
C HIS A 130 15.37 4.54 -3.96
N LEU A 131 15.23 3.21 -3.93
CA LEU A 131 15.09 2.46 -2.69
C LEU A 131 16.35 2.61 -1.83
N LEU A 132 16.20 3.20 -0.65
CA LEU A 132 17.29 3.30 0.30
C LEU A 132 17.37 2.00 1.09
N CYS A 133 18.48 1.27 0.95
CA CYS A 133 18.84 0.23 1.90
C CYS A 133 19.56 0.91 3.07
N TRP A 134 19.07 0.75 4.30
CA TRP A 134 19.82 1.17 5.47
C TRP A 134 20.94 0.13 5.67
N THR A 135 22.19 0.60 5.72
CA THR A 135 23.39 -0.21 6.00
C THR A 135 23.54 -0.48 7.49
#